data_AF-A0A8J4XZ71-F1
#
_entry.id   AF-A0A8J4XZ71-F1
#
_cell.length_a   1.000
_cell.length_b   1.000
_cell.length_c   1.000
_cell.angle_alpha   90.00
_cell.angle_beta   90.00
_cell.angle_gamma   90.00
#
_symmetry.space_group_name_H-M   'P 1'
#
loop_
_entity.id
_entity.type
_entity.pdbx_description
1 polymer ?
#
loop_
_entity_poly.entity_id
_entity_poly.type
_entity_poly.pdbx_seq_one_letter_code
_entity_poly.pdbx_strand_id
1 'polypeptide(L)'
;MAAVCNISDFSHSTRLLAATTLRNVLGTKNLAEILSERESISHNMQSSLDEATDPWGVKVERVEIKDVRLPVQLQRAMAAEAEAAREARAKVIAAEGEQRASRALKEAADVINESPAALQVSKTTR
;
A
#
# COMPACT_ATOMS: atom_id res chain seq x y z
N MET A 1 -22.66 -43.75 5.22
CA MET A 1 -22.33 -43.29 6.59
C MET A 1 -20.82 -42.99 6.68
N ALA A 2 -20.34 -41.89 6.10
CA ALA A 2 -18.91 -41.53 6.10
C ALA A 2 -18.64 -40.09 6.58
N ALA A 3 -19.64 -39.41 7.15
CA ALA A 3 -19.52 -38.00 7.51
C ALA A 3 -19.10 -37.77 8.98
N VAL A 4 -19.25 -38.76 9.87
CA VAL A 4 -19.11 -38.54 11.32
C VAL A 4 -17.67 -38.79 11.82
N CYS A 5 -16.89 -39.66 11.18
CA CYS A 5 -15.51 -39.93 11.60
C CYS A 5 -14.50 -38.84 11.16
N ASN A 6 -14.86 -37.96 10.21
CA ASN A 6 -14.00 -36.88 9.73
C ASN A 6 -14.08 -35.60 10.58
N ILE A 7 -15.04 -35.52 11.51
CA ILE A 7 -15.32 -34.30 12.31
C ILE A 7 -14.09 -33.88 13.14
N SER A 8 -13.31 -34.85 13.59
CA SER A 8 -12.08 -34.61 14.38
C SER A 8 -10.95 -34.02 13.54
N ASP A 9 -10.85 -34.42 12.28
CA ASP A 9 -9.66 -34.19 11.44
C ASP A 9 -9.82 -33.00 10.48
N PHE A 10 -11.05 -32.64 10.09
CA PHE A 10 -11.26 -31.46 9.24
C PHE A 10 -10.81 -30.19 9.96
N SER A 11 -11.02 -30.06 11.28
CA SER A 11 -10.59 -28.87 12.02
C SER A 11 -9.07 -28.69 11.98
N HIS A 12 -8.32 -29.79 12.06
CA HIS A 12 -6.87 -29.77 11.92
C HIS A 12 -6.44 -29.50 10.47
N SER A 13 -7.08 -30.17 9.51
CA SER A 13 -6.83 -30.02 8.08
C SER A 13 -7.11 -28.60 7.57
N THR A 14 -8.23 -28.00 7.99
CA THR A 14 -8.59 -26.60 7.70
C THR A 14 -7.57 -25.63 8.30
N ARG A 15 -7.06 -25.87 9.51
CA ARG A 15 -5.98 -25.05 10.09
C ARG A 15 -4.69 -25.13 9.27
N LEU A 16 -4.31 -26.34 8.84
CA LEU A 16 -3.10 -26.57 8.05
C LEU A 16 -3.21 -25.90 6.67
N LEU A 17 -4.37 -26.06 6.04
CA LEU A 17 -4.72 -25.43 4.78
C LEU A 17 -4.69 -23.90 4.91
N ALA A 18 -5.33 -23.34 5.93
CA ALA A 18 -5.31 -21.90 6.22
C ALA A 18 -3.87 -21.37 6.41
N ALA A 19 -3.03 -22.10 7.14
CA ALA A 19 -1.63 -21.73 7.34
C ALA A 19 -0.82 -21.77 6.03
N THR A 20 -1.08 -22.75 5.17
CA THR A 20 -0.39 -22.90 3.88
C THR A 20 -0.84 -21.83 2.88
N THR A 21 -2.15 -21.58 2.78
CA THR A 21 -2.72 -20.53 1.95
C THR A 21 -2.22 -19.16 2.40
N LEU A 22 -2.23 -18.87 3.70
CA LEU A 22 -1.66 -17.62 4.24
C LEU A 22 -0.18 -17.48 3.86
N ARG A 23 0.63 -18.53 4.05
CA ARG A 23 2.06 -18.49 3.69
C ARG A 23 2.28 -18.21 2.21
N ASN A 24 1.50 -18.83 1.32
CA ASN A 24 1.62 -18.64 -0.12
C ASN A 24 1.25 -17.21 -0.53
N VAL A 25 0.15 -16.68 0.00
CA VAL A 25 -0.30 -15.30 -0.28
C VAL A 25 0.68 -14.27 0.28
N LEU A 26 1.26 -14.51 1.45
CA LEU A 26 2.27 -13.63 2.03
C LEU A 26 3.63 -13.75 1.33
N GLY A 27 3.94 -14.89 0.70
CA GLY A 27 5.20 -15.10 -0.01
C GLY A 27 5.28 -14.43 -1.38
N THR A 28 4.13 -14.10 -1.99
CA THR A 28 4.04 -13.46 -3.31
C THR A 28 3.86 -11.94 -3.23
N LYS A 29 3.72 -11.38 -2.03
CA LYS A 29 3.51 -9.94 -1.80
C LYS A 29 4.63 -9.32 -0.98
N ASN A 30 4.89 -8.04 -1.23
CA ASN A 30 5.79 -7.28 -0.40
C ASN A 30 5.14 -7.00 0.97
N LEU A 31 5.96 -6.90 2.02
CA LEU A 31 5.43 -6.69 3.35
C LEU A 31 4.68 -5.35 3.53
N ALA A 32 5.09 -4.31 2.80
CA ALA A 32 4.36 -3.05 2.76
C ALA A 32 2.94 -3.22 2.18
N GLU A 33 2.79 -4.06 1.16
CA GLU A 33 1.50 -4.43 0.57
C GLU A 33 0.68 -5.24 1.57
N ILE A 34 1.30 -6.19 2.27
CA ILE A 34 0.62 -7.00 3.30
C ILE A 34 0.03 -6.13 4.42
N LEU A 35 0.77 -5.10 4.84
CA LEU A 35 0.31 -4.18 5.88
C LEU A 35 -0.80 -3.25 5.38
N SER A 36 -0.78 -2.87 4.10
CA SER A 36 -1.72 -1.91 3.52
C SER A 36 -2.98 -2.57 2.93
N GLU A 37 -2.89 -3.81 2.48
CA GLU A 37 -3.94 -4.54 1.75
C GLU A 37 -4.57 -5.67 2.60
N ARG A 38 -4.61 -5.52 3.93
CA ARG A 38 -5.10 -6.55 4.85
C ARG A 38 -6.50 -7.07 4.51
N GLU A 39 -7.40 -6.19 4.11
CA GLU A 39 -8.77 -6.56 3.72
C GLU A 39 -8.78 -7.41 2.44
N SER A 40 -8.03 -7.01 1.43
CA SER A 40 -7.88 -7.75 0.17
C SER A 40 -7.29 -9.14 0.42
N ILE A 41 -6.26 -9.24 1.25
CA ILE A 41 -5.65 -10.53 1.63
C ILE A 41 -6.65 -11.40 2.39
N SER A 42 -7.39 -10.80 3.33
CA SER A 42 -8.39 -11.51 4.12
C SER A 42 -9.53 -12.04 3.24
N HIS A 43 -9.98 -11.25 2.27
CA HIS A 43 -11.00 -11.67 1.29
C HIS A 43 -10.49 -12.81 0.41
N ASN A 44 -9.29 -12.68 -0.17
CA ASN A 44 -8.70 -13.74 -1.00
C ASN A 44 -8.53 -15.04 -0.22
N MET A 45 -8.07 -14.95 1.03
CA MET A 45 -7.97 -16.10 1.91
C MET A 45 -9.34 -16.71 2.24
N GLN A 46 -10.37 -15.90 2.48
CA GLN A 46 -11.72 -16.38 2.73
C GLN A 46 -12.21 -17.18 1.52
N SER A 47 -12.09 -16.65 0.31
CA SER A 47 -12.55 -17.33 -0.90
C SER A 47 -11.79 -18.64 -1.14
N SER A 48 -10.45 -18.62 -1.03
CA SER A 48 -9.63 -19.84 -1.23
C SER A 48 -9.87 -20.90 -0.16
N LEU A 49 -10.13 -20.49 1.09
CA LEU A 49 -10.43 -21.45 2.15
C LEU A 49 -11.82 -22.03 2.02
N ASP A 50 -12.82 -21.21 1.71
CA ASP A 50 -14.20 -21.63 1.51
C ASP A 50 -14.29 -22.70 0.40
N GLU A 51 -13.69 -22.45 -0.76
CA GLU A 51 -13.65 -23.39 -1.88
C GLU A 51 -12.97 -24.72 -1.51
N ALA A 52 -11.88 -24.64 -0.75
CA ALA A 52 -11.12 -25.83 -0.37
C ALA A 52 -11.75 -26.59 0.82
N THR A 53 -12.63 -25.97 1.60
CA THR A 53 -13.36 -26.63 2.71
C THR A 53 -14.77 -27.08 2.35
N ASP A 54 -15.30 -26.67 1.19
CA ASP A 54 -16.58 -27.13 0.65
C ASP A 54 -16.72 -28.68 0.59
N PRO A 55 -15.71 -29.46 0.19
CA PRO A 55 -15.80 -30.93 0.20
C PRO A 55 -15.99 -31.55 1.58
N TRP A 56 -15.67 -30.80 2.64
CA TRP A 56 -15.85 -31.21 4.03
C TRP A 56 -17.18 -30.71 4.63
N GLY A 57 -17.98 -29.96 3.84
CA GLY A 57 -19.23 -29.37 4.29
C GLY A 57 -19.03 -28.21 5.27
N VAL A 58 -17.87 -27.55 5.22
CA VAL A 58 -17.52 -26.45 6.12
C VAL A 58 -17.54 -25.14 5.34
N LYS A 59 -18.39 -24.21 5.79
CA LYS A 59 -18.50 -22.85 5.23
C LYS A 59 -17.57 -21.89 5.96
N VAL A 60 -16.76 -21.13 5.23
CA VAL A 60 -15.89 -20.11 5.81
C VAL A 60 -16.56 -18.74 5.69
N GLU A 61 -17.13 -18.27 6.80
CA GLU A 61 -17.86 -16.98 6.82
C GLU A 61 -16.93 -15.77 6.81
N ARG A 62 -15.82 -15.82 7.54
CA ARG A 62 -14.89 -14.69 7.66
C ARG A 62 -13.48 -15.14 8.00
N VAL A 63 -12.50 -14.46 7.42
CA VAL A 63 -11.08 -14.56 7.77
C VAL A 63 -10.59 -13.18 8.17
N GLU A 64 -9.83 -13.10 9.26
CA GLU A 64 -9.22 -11.86 9.73
C GLU A 64 -7.76 -12.09 10.08
N ILE A 65 -6.89 -11.20 9.64
CA ILE A 65 -5.50 -11.15 10.05
C ILE A 65 -5.41 -10.38 11.37
N LYS A 66 -5.23 -11.09 12.49
CA LYS A 66 -4.98 -10.49 13.81
C LYS A 66 -3.60 -9.82 13.89
N ASP A 67 -2.56 -10.61 14.18
CA ASP A 67 -1.23 -10.09 14.49
C ASP A 67 -0.20 -10.49 13.44
N VAL A 68 0.50 -9.50 12.88
CA VAL A 68 1.67 -9.73 12.02
C VAL A 68 2.90 -9.37 12.83
N ARG A 69 3.63 -10.38 13.29
CA ARG A 69 4.90 -10.18 14.02
C ARG A 69 6.06 -10.27 13.06
N LEU A 70 6.79 -9.18 12.94
CA LEU A 70 7.94 -9.06 12.06
C LEU A 70 9.24 -9.16 12.85
N PRO A 71 10.27 -9.83 12.32
CA PRO A 71 11.60 -9.77 12.92
C PRO A 71 12.09 -8.32 13.01
N VAL A 72 12.73 -7.96 14.13
CA VAL A 72 13.20 -6.58 14.38
C VAL A 72 14.15 -6.08 13.28
N GLN A 73 14.99 -6.96 12.73
CA GLN A 73 15.91 -6.64 11.64
C GLN A 73 15.17 -6.17 10.39
N LEU A 74 14.05 -6.83 10.06
CA LEU A 74 13.26 -6.54 8.88
C LEU A 74 12.46 -5.24 9.06
N GLN A 75 11.92 -5.00 10.25
CA GLN A 75 11.29 -3.71 10.59
C GLN A 75 12.26 -2.53 10.40
N ARG A 76 13.52 -2.69 10.81
CA ARG A 76 14.56 -1.67 10.61
C ARG A 76 14.89 -1.43 9.14
N ALA A 77 15.03 -2.50 8.36
CA ALA A 77 15.29 -2.40 6.92
C ALA A 77 14.15 -1.66 6.21
N MET A 78 12.89 -2.00 6.52
CA MET A 78 11.72 -1.30 5.98
C MET A 78 11.66 0.17 6.37
N ALA A 79 11.97 0.49 7.63
CA ALA A 79 11.98 1.89 8.08
C ALA A 79 13.03 2.71 7.30
N ALA A 80 14.21 2.14 7.07
CA ALA A 80 15.26 2.78 6.27
C ALA A 80 14.84 2.95 4.81
N GLU A 81 14.24 1.92 4.20
CA GLU A 81 13.73 1.98 2.83
C GLU A 81 12.60 3.02 2.68
N ALA A 82 11.66 3.05 3.63
CA ALA A 82 10.55 4.00 3.64
C ALA A 82 11.02 5.45 3.76
N GLU A 83 12.03 5.70 4.61
CA GLU A 83 12.63 7.03 4.75
C GLU A 83 13.36 7.43 3.47
N ALA A 84 14.17 6.54 2.89
CA ALA A 84 14.84 6.80 1.61
C ALA A 84 13.85 7.12 0.48
N ALA A 85 12.75 6.36 0.38
CA ALA A 85 11.70 6.61 -0.60
C ALA A 85 10.97 7.94 -0.34
N ARG A 86 10.79 8.32 0.93
CA ARG A 86 10.20 9.61 1.32
C ARG A 86 11.11 10.78 0.95
N GLU A 87 12.40 10.70 1.27
CA GLU A 87 13.39 11.71 0.90
C GLU A 87 13.49 11.87 -0.62
N ALA A 88 13.53 10.76 -1.37
CA ALA A 88 13.56 10.78 -2.82
C ALA A 88 12.32 11.49 -3.38
N ARG A 89 11.12 11.16 -2.88
CA ARG A 89 9.87 11.82 -3.28
C ARG A 89 9.87 13.31 -2.94
N ALA A 90 10.38 13.69 -1.77
CA ALA A 90 10.48 15.09 -1.37
C ALA A 90 11.38 15.89 -2.33
N LYS A 91 12.52 15.32 -2.76
CA LYS A 91 13.41 15.94 -3.76
C LYS A 91 12.74 16.14 -5.11
N VAL A 92 11.98 15.15 -5.58
CA VAL A 92 11.23 15.26 -6.84
C VAL A 92 10.20 16.39 -6.76
N ILE A 93 9.42 16.44 -5.69
CA ILE A 93 8.41 17.49 -5.47
C ILE A 93 9.06 18.88 -5.40
N ALA A 94 10.20 19.01 -4.72
CA ALA A 94 10.94 20.26 -4.64
C ALA A 94 11.43 20.71 -6.03
N ALA A 95 12.03 19.80 -6.81
CA ALA A 95 12.52 20.10 -8.15
C ALA A 95 11.38 20.50 -9.10
N GLU A 96 10.23 19.81 -9.03
CA GLU A 96 9.03 20.18 -9.80
C GLU A 96 8.45 21.54 -9.36
N GLY A 97 8.52 21.85 -8.06
CA GLY A 97 8.11 23.14 -7.52
C GLY A 97 9.00 24.28 -8.02
N GLU A 98 10.31 24.08 -8.00
CA GLU A 98 11.30 25.05 -8.50
C GLU A 98 11.16 25.27 -10.01
N GLN A 99 10.92 24.21 -10.78
CA GLN A 99 10.65 24.32 -12.22
C GLN A 99 9.37 25.12 -12.49
N ARG A 100 8.29 24.86 -11.75
CA ARG A 100 7.04 25.62 -11.86
C ARG A 100 7.22 27.08 -11.51
N ALA A 101 7.93 27.39 -10.42
CA ALA A 101 8.23 28.76 -10.02
C ALA A 101 9.07 29.50 -11.09
N SER A 102 10.09 28.85 -11.64
CA SER A 102 10.94 29.43 -12.68
C SER A 102 10.17 29.76 -13.96
N ARG A 103 9.23 28.89 -14.36
CA ARG A 103 8.34 29.16 -15.50
C ARG A 103 7.44 30.35 -15.25
N ALA A 104 6.78 30.41 -14.08
CA ALA A 104 5.92 31.53 -13.73
C ALA A 104 6.68 32.87 -13.68
N LEU A 105 7.92 32.88 -13.18
CA LEU A 105 8.77 34.07 -13.17
C LEU A 105 9.17 34.51 -14.58
N LYS A 106 9.49 33.56 -15.48
CA LYS A 106 9.79 33.87 -16.88
C LYS A 106 8.57 34.49 -17.58
N GLU A 107 7.40 33.88 -17.43
CA GLU A 107 6.15 34.39 -17.99
C GLU A 107 5.85 35.81 -17.49
N ALA A 108 6.03 36.07 -16.18
CA ALA A 108 5.87 37.39 -15.62
C ALA A 108 6.88 38.41 -16.20
N ALA A 109 8.14 38.01 -16.41
CA ALA A 109 9.16 38.86 -17.01
C ALA A 109 8.86 39.17 -18.48
N ASP A 110 8.39 38.19 -19.25
CA ASP A 110 7.99 38.37 -20.64
C ASP A 110 6.83 39.37 -20.75
N VAL A 111 5.80 39.24 -19.89
CA VAL A 111 4.68 40.20 -19.81
C VAL A 111 5.14 41.61 -19.45
N ILE A 112 6.10 41.75 -18.53
CA ILE A 112 6.68 43.04 -18.14
C ILE A 112 7.43 43.68 -19.33
N ASN A 113 8.17 42.87 -20.10
CA ASN A 113 8.96 43.35 -21.24
C ASN A 113 8.07 43.79 -22.41
N GLU A 114 6.95 43.10 -22.63
CA GLU A 114 5.94 43.47 -23.64
C GLU A 114 5.14 44.73 -23.28
N SER A 115 5.07 45.11 -22.00
CA SER A 115 4.33 46.29 -21.54
C SER A 115 5.16 47.19 -20.60
N PRO A 116 6.09 48.01 -21.13
CA PRO A 116 6.93 48.91 -20.33
C PRO A 116 6.13 49.94 -19.50
N ALA A 117 4.93 50.31 -19.96
CA ALA A 117 4.05 51.25 -19.25
C ALA A 117 3.45 50.67 -17.95
N ALA A 118 3.36 49.34 -17.82
CA ALA A 118 2.82 48.68 -16.63
C ALA A 118 3.77 48.76 -15.41
N LEU A 119 5.09 48.90 -15.65
CA LEU A 119 6.09 49.08 -14.59
C LEU A 119 5.98 50.44 -13.89
N GLN A 120 5.47 51.46 -14.59
CA GLN A 120 5.44 52.82 -14.08
C GLN A 120 4.28 53.06 -13.10
N VAL A 121 3.17 52.33 -13.27
CA VAL A 121 2.02 52.41 -12.35
C VAL A 121 2.26 51.67 -11.03
N SER A 122 3.04 50.58 -10.99
CA SER A 122 3.27 49.83 -9.74
C SER A 122 4.25 50.52 -8.76
N LYS A 123 5.20 51.32 -9.26
CA LYS A 123 6.13 52.09 -8.43
C LYS A 123 5.50 53.30 -7.74
N THR A 124 4.32 53.72 -8.18
CA THR A 124 3.67 54.96 -7.71
C THR A 124 2.66 54.70 -6.58
N THR A 125 2.41 53.43 -6.21
CA THR A 125 1.42 53.04 -5.20
C THR A 125 2.04 52.61 -3.85
N ARG A 126 3.19 53.17 -3.48
CA ARG A 126 3.78 52.97 -2.14
C ARG A 126 3.72 54.25 -1.31
#